data_AF-A0AAJ2NU81-F1
#
_entry.id   AF-A0AAJ2NU81-F1
#
_cell.length_a   1.000
_cell.length_b   1.000
_cell.length_c   1.000
_cell.angle_alpha   90.00
_cell.angle_beta   90.00
_cell.angle_gamma   90.00
#
_symmetry.space_group_name_H-M   'P 1'
#
loop_
_entity.id
_entity.type
_entity.pdbx_description
1 polymer ?
#
loop_
_entity_poly.entity_id
_entity_poly.type
_entity_poly.pdbx_seq_one_letter_code
_entity_poly.pdbx_strand_id
1 'polypeptide(L)' 'MKILKATKWAGSLTLLSGIMIFLYGIVSDFIPVIGIGVGTIVGAVMFFLMGMFFIATEEMVENTDKGIEFT' A
#
# COMPACT_ATOMS: atom_id res chain seq x y z
N MET A 1 2.96 -7.35 -13.92
CA MET A 1 4.01 -6.31 -13.64
C MET A 1 3.51 -4.84 -13.54
N LYS A 2 2.43 -4.44 -14.24
CA LYS A 2 1.93 -3.05 -14.18
C LYS A 2 1.40 -2.67 -12.78
N ILE A 3 0.67 -3.58 -12.14
CA ILE A 3 0.09 -3.39 -10.81
C ILE A 3 1.19 -3.31 -9.73
N LEU A 4 2.27 -4.09 -9.84
CA LEU A 4 3.42 -3.99 -8.92
C LEU A 4 4.01 -2.58 -8.87
N LYS A 5 4.24 -1.95 -10.03
CA LYS A 5 4.74 -0.57 -10.08
C LYS A 5 3.74 0.42 -9.49
N ALA A 6 2.46 0.24 -9.79
CA ALA A 6 1.38 1.11 -9.28
C ALA A 6 1.27 1.02 -7.74
N THR A 7 1.20 -0.19 -7.18
CA THR A 7 1.16 -0.42 -5.72
C THR A 7 2.38 0.15 -5.03
N LYS A 8 3.58 -0.04 -5.60
CA LYS A 8 4.82 0.50 -5.03
C LYS A 8 4.81 2.04 -4.99
N TRP A 9 4.36 2.67 -6.07
CA TRP A 9 4.26 4.14 -6.13
C TRP A 9 3.18 4.68 -5.20
N ALA A 10 1.99 4.09 -5.21
CA ALA A 10 0.88 4.53 -4.38
C ALA A 10 1.21 4.36 -2.89
N GLY A 11 1.71 3.19 -2.48
CA GLY A 11 2.12 2.94 -1.10
C GLY A 11 3.25 3.87 -0.64
N SER A 12 4.25 4.12 -1.50
CA SER A 12 5.33 5.05 -1.19
C SER A 12 4.83 6.48 -1.02
N LEU A 13 3.91 6.95 -1.87
CA LEU A 13 3.33 8.30 -1.74
C LEU A 13 2.51 8.46 -0.46
N THR A 14 1.66 7.49 -0.13
CA THR A 14 0.84 7.54 1.09
C THR A 14 1.68 7.46 2.36
N LEU A 15 2.76 6.68 2.36
CA LEU A 15 3.68 6.64 3.49
C LEU A 15 4.41 7.98 3.67
N LEU A 16 4.86 8.59 2.57
CA LEU A 16 5.59 9.85 2.57
C LEU A 16 4.69 11.01 3.03
N SER A 17 3.42 11.03 2.62
CA SER A 17 2.45 12.00 3.13
C SER A 17 2.16 11.81 4.62
N GLY A 18 2.03 10.57 5.10
CA GLY A 18 1.86 10.28 6.53
C GLY A 18 3.04 10.76 7.38
N ILE A 19 4.28 10.55 6.90
CA ILE A 19 5.49 11.05 7.57
C ILE A 19 5.52 12.58 7.59
N MET A 20 5.14 13.26 6.49
CA MET A 20 5.06 14.72 6.47
C MET A 20 4.05 15.26 7.49
N ILE A 21 2.85 14.67 7.56
CA ILE A 21 1.80 15.09 8.49
C ILE A 21 2.25 14.84 9.94
N PHE A 22 2.92 13.72 10.20
CA PHE A 22 3.45 13.40 11.52
C PHE A 22 4.54 14.38 11.97
N LEU A 23 5.51 14.68 11.10
CA LEU A 23 6.57 15.66 11.36
C LEU A 23 5.99 17.06 11.59
N TYR A 24 5.01 17.47 10.78
CA TYR A 24 4.32 18.75 10.96
C TYR A 24 3.58 18.83 12.30
N GLY A 25 2.93 17.74 12.70
CA GLY A 25 2.27 17.63 14.01
C GLY A 25 3.23 17.79 15.18
N ILE A 26 4.43 17.22 15.10
CA ILE A 26 5.47 17.35 16.13
C ILE A 26 6.01 18.77 16.21
N VAL A 27 6.36 19.38 15.06
CA VAL A 27 6.92 20.75 15.05
C VAL A 27 5.91 21.79 15.55
N SER A 28 4.61 21.53 15.34
CA SER A 28 3.52 22.44 15.70
C SER A 28 2.91 22.15 17.09
N ASP A 29 3.41 21.16 17.84
CA ASP A 29 2.84 20.63 19.09
C ASP A 29 1.33 20.34 19.02
N PHE A 30 0.83 20.00 17.83
CA PHE A 30 -0.60 19.83 17.57
C PHE A 30 -0.98 18.36 17.67
N ILE A 31 -1.30 17.91 18.88
CA ILE A 31 -1.62 16.51 19.21
C ILE A 31 -2.64 15.86 18.25
N PRO A 32 -3.73 16.52 17.82
CA PRO A 32 -4.67 15.93 16.87
C PRO A 32 -4.02 15.56 15.53
N VAL A 33 -3.08 16.38 15.05
CA VAL A 33 -2.39 16.17 13.75
C VAL A 33 -1.37 15.04 13.85
N ILE A 34 -0.72 14.87 15.01
CA ILE A 34 0.14 13.71 15.29
C ILE A 34 -0.67 12.42 15.15
N GLY A 35 -1.89 12.38 15.73
CA GLY A 35 -2.80 11.24 15.60
C GLY A 35 -3.18 10.93 14.15
N ILE A 36 -3.45 11.95 13.34
CA ILE A 36 -3.72 11.79 11.90
C ILE A 36 -2.49 11.26 11.16
N GLY A 37 -1.29 11.74 11.49
CA GLY A 37 -0.02 11.26 10.95
C GLY A 37 0.22 9.77 11.25
N VAL A 38 0.00 9.34 12.49
CA VAL A 38 0.11 7.92 12.86
C VAL A 38 -0.94 7.08 12.13
N GLY A 39 -2.19 7.56 12.09
CA GLY A 39 -3.28 6.87 11.39
C GLY A 39 -3.00 6.71 9.89
N THR A 40 -2.43 7.73 9.25
CA THR A 40 -2.04 7.67 7.83
C THR A 40 -0.87 6.73 7.58
N ILE A 41 0.12 6.65 8.48
CA ILE A 41 1.21 5.67 8.38
C ILE A 41 0.67 4.23 8.50
N VAL A 42 -0.17 3.96 9.50
CA VAL A 42 -0.79 2.63 9.69
C VAL A 42 -1.69 2.28 8.49
N GLY A 43 -2.46 3.25 8.00
CA GLY A 43 -3.28 3.11 6.79
C GLY A 43 -2.46 2.84 5.54
N ALA A 44 -1.30 3.49 5.38
CA ALA A 44 -0.38 3.25 4.26
C ALA A 44 0.14 1.81 4.24
N VAL A 45 0.47 1.25 5.41
CA VAL A 45 0.89 -0.16 5.54
C VAL A 45 -0.24 -1.10 5.11
N MET A 46 -1.47 -0.87 5.57
CA MET A 46 -2.62 -1.67 5.17
C MET A 46 -2.92 -1.58 3.67
N PHE A 47 -2.84 -0.37 3.09
CA PHE A 47 -3.03 -0.16 1.65
C PHE A 47 -1.95 -0.90 0.84
N PHE A 48 -0.71 -0.86 1.30
CA PHE A 48 0.40 -1.57 0.67
C PHE A 48 0.19 -3.09 0.70
N LEU A 49 -0.21 -3.64 1.85
CA LEU A 49 -0.52 -5.07 1.98
C LEU A 49 -1.64 -5.51 1.03
N MET A 50 -2.73 -4.74 0.94
CA MET A 50 -3.82 -5.03 0.01
C MET A 50 -3.34 -5.04 -1.45
N GLY A 51 -2.48 -4.08 -1.82
CA GLY A 51 -1.89 -4.06 -3.16
C GLY A 51 -0.97 -5.25 -3.43
N MET A 52 -0.23 -5.72 -2.43
CA MET A 52 0.59 -6.95 -2.52
C MET A 52 -0.26 -8.19 -2.72
N PHE A 53 -1.40 -8.30 -2.02
CA PHE A 53 -2.36 -9.39 -2.23
C PHE A 53 -2.86 -9.44 -3.67
N PHE A 54 -3.22 -8.29 -4.26
CA PHE A 54 -3.67 -8.28 -5.66
C PHE A 54 -2.60 -8.70 -6.65
N ILE A 55 -1.34 -8.35 -6.40
CA ILE A 55 -0.23 -8.77 -7.25
C ILE A 55 -0.05 -10.28 -7.18
N ALA A 56 -0.12 -10.86 -5.98
CA ALA A 56 -0.01 -12.30 -5.79
C ALA A 56 -1.16 -13.05 -6.49
N THR A 57 -2.39 -12.51 -6.45
CA THR A 57 -3.54 -13.09 -7.17
C THR A 57 -3.38 -12.96 -8.68
N GLU A 58 -2.90 -11.83 -9.19
CA GLU A 58 -2.59 -11.64 -10.62
C GLU A 58 -1.56 -12.68 -11.08
N GLU A 59 -0.49 -12.86 -10.31
CA GLU A 59 0.57 -13.83 -10.57
C GLU A 59 0.06 -15.29 -10.53
N MET A 60 -0.81 -15.62 -9.57
CA MET A 60 -1.43 -16.95 -9.49
C MET A 60 -2.34 -17.23 -10.67
N VAL A 61 -3.15 -16.26 -11.13
CA VAL A 61 -4.04 -16.43 -12.28
C VAL A 61 -3.24 -16.57 -13.58
N GLU A 62 -2.17 -15.79 -13.74
CA GLU A 62 -1.34 -15.80 -14.95
C GLU A 62 -0.49 -17.08 -15.06
N ASN A 63 -0.05 -17.63 -13.92
CA ASN A 63 0.74 -18.87 -13.85
C ASN A 63 -0.09 -20.11 -13.44
N THR A 64 -1.42 -20.02 -13.45
CA THR A 64 -2.27 -21.19 -13.21
C THR A 64 -2.16 -22.15 -14.40
N ASP A 65 -1.60 -23.33 -14.15
CA ASP A 65 -1.64 -24.45 -15.07
C ASP A 65 -3.11 -24.85 -15.28
N LYS A 66 -3.66 -24.58 -16.47
CA LYS A 66 -5.10 -24.76 -16.75
C LYS A 66 -5.52 -26.23 -16.85
N GLY A 67 -4.58 -27.16 -16.68
CA GLY A 67 -4.80 -28.57 -16.99
C GLY A 67 -4.99 -28.77 -18.49
N ILE A 68 -4.68 -29.98 -18.96
CA ILE A 68 -4.88 -30.35 -20.36
C ILE A 68 -6.38 -30.55 -20.56
N GLU A 69 -7.00 -29.78 -21.45
CA GLU A 69 -8.38 -29.99 -21.87
C GLU A 69 -8.42 -31.28 -22.70
N PHE A 70 -8.82 -32.40 -22.07
CA PHE A 70 -9.05 -33.65 -22.77
C PHE A 70 -10.38 -33.55 -23.52
N THR A 71 -10.34 -33.09 -24.77
CA THR A 71 -11.45 -33.20 -25.75
C THR A 71 -10.98 -33.91 -27.00
#